data_AF-A0A933UQ44-F1
#
_entry.id   AF-A0A933UQ44-F1
#
_cell.length_a   1.000
_cell.length_b   1.000
_cell.length_c   1.000
_cell.angle_alpha   90.00
_cell.angle_beta   90.00
_cell.angle_gamma   90.00
#
_symmetry.space_group_name_H-M   'P 1'
#
loop_
_entity.id
_entity.type
_entity.pdbx_description
1 polymer ?
#
loop_
_entity_poly.entity_id
_entity_poly.type
_entity_poly.pdbx_seq_one_letter_code
_entity_poly.pdbx_strand_id
1 'polypeptide(L)'
;LGAGGGAPLPDGDLVAMLRSGLDVLWPVVGADRGKQAVGYELTLTAMRTPRLEGRARQQYAACLAAVETFLRGVAAGAGLPLPAGEPARLARWVVATVDGAVLQLVVTGDEAAAYEVLDTLVGAVATRIRESAGASVAPAARPARRRVPKPAVPPES
;
A
#
# COMPACT_ATOMS: atom_id res chain seq x y z
N LEU A 1 15.92 2.64 -15.79
CA LEU A 1 15.65 1.47 -16.64
C LEU A 1 14.58 0.65 -15.93
N GLY A 2 13.33 0.53 -16.34
CA GLY A 2 12.57 1.10 -17.45
C GLY A 2 11.09 1.02 -17.06
N ALA A 3 10.27 1.87 -17.67
CA ALA A 3 8.82 1.81 -17.56
C ALA A 3 8.32 0.45 -18.07
N GLY A 4 7.82 -0.38 -17.16
CA GLY A 4 7.02 -1.55 -17.51
C GLY A 4 5.60 -1.09 -17.82
N GLY A 5 5.32 -0.82 -19.10
CA GLY A 5 3.96 -0.74 -19.60
C GLY A 5 3.27 -2.08 -19.39
N GLY A 6 2.48 -2.19 -18.33
CA GLY A 6 1.61 -3.34 -18.11
C GLY A 6 0.52 -3.34 -19.17
N ALA A 7 0.48 -4.41 -19.97
CA ALA A 7 -0.61 -4.69 -20.89
C ALA A 7 -1.98 -4.49 -20.20
N PRO A 8 -3.03 -4.06 -20.92
CA PRO A 8 -4.37 -4.02 -20.36
C PRO A 8 -4.68 -5.41 -19.81
N LEU A 9 -4.91 -5.47 -18.49
CA LEU A 9 -5.37 -6.70 -17.85
C LEU A 9 -6.67 -7.11 -18.56
N PRO A 10 -6.87 -8.40 -18.89
CA PRO A 10 -8.15 -8.88 -19.43
C PRO A 10 -9.29 -8.43 -18.49
N ASP A 11 -10.53 -8.41 -18.99
CA ASP A 11 -11.78 -8.12 -18.24
C ASP A 11 -12.01 -9.15 -17.10
N GLY A 12 -11.06 -9.22 -16.19
CA GLY A 12 -10.86 -10.27 -15.22
C GLY A 12 -11.47 -9.86 -13.90
N ASP A 13 -11.80 -10.88 -13.11
CA ASP A 13 -12.20 -10.70 -11.72
C ASP A 13 -11.20 -9.78 -10.99
N LEU A 14 -11.73 -8.75 -10.33
CA LEU A 14 -10.98 -7.79 -9.50
C LEU A 14 -9.96 -8.48 -8.59
N VAL A 15 -10.32 -9.64 -8.04
CA VAL A 15 -9.44 -10.44 -7.18
C VAL A 15 -8.24 -10.96 -7.95
N ALA A 16 -8.42 -11.46 -9.18
CA ALA A 16 -7.33 -11.97 -10.01
C ALA A 16 -6.35 -10.86 -10.41
N MET A 17 -6.87 -9.66 -10.73
CA MET A 17 -6.02 -8.50 -11.03
C MET A 17 -5.18 -8.06 -9.82
N LEU A 18 -5.79 -8.04 -8.63
CA LEU A 18 -5.08 -7.73 -7.38
C LEU A 18 -4.02 -8.79 -7.05
N ARG A 19 -4.35 -10.08 -7.18
CA ARG A 19 -3.39 -11.18 -7.00
C ARG A 19 -2.22 -11.05 -7.96
N SER A 20 -2.48 -10.79 -9.24
CA SER A 20 -1.42 -10.61 -10.23
C SER A 20 -0.43 -9.50 -9.85
N GLY A 21 -0.91 -8.40 -9.26
CA GLY A 21 -0.03 -7.35 -8.73
C GLY A 21 0.87 -7.84 -7.59
N LEU A 22 0.34 -8.67 -6.69
CA LEU A 22 1.13 -9.29 -5.62
C LEU A 22 2.09 -10.36 -6.13
N ASP A 23 1.69 -11.15 -7.12
CA ASP A 23 2.55 -12.17 -7.75
C ASP A 23 3.77 -11.54 -8.43
N VAL A 24 3.66 -10.28 -8.89
CA VAL A 24 4.80 -9.50 -9.41
C VAL A 24 5.63 -8.89 -8.28
N LEU A 25 4.99 -8.37 -7.23
CA LEU A 25 5.67 -7.69 -6.12
C LEU A 25 6.44 -8.68 -5.24
N TRP A 26 5.80 -9.77 -4.85
CA TRP A 26 6.26 -10.64 -3.77
C TRP A 26 7.57 -11.37 -4.09
N PRO A 27 7.84 -11.85 -5.31
CA PRO A 27 9.16 -12.41 -5.65
C PRO A 27 10.32 -11.42 -5.49
N VAL A 28 10.06 -10.12 -5.52
CA VAL A 28 11.09 -9.09 -5.29
C VAL A 28 11.24 -8.82 -3.80
N VAL A 29 10.12 -8.77 -3.07
CA VAL A 29 10.10 -8.37 -1.66
C VAL A 29 10.41 -9.54 -0.72
N GLY A 30 9.80 -10.70 -0.93
CA GLY A 30 9.93 -11.90 -0.11
C GLY A 30 11.21 -12.71 -0.34
N ALA A 31 11.88 -12.56 -1.48
CA ALA A 31 12.99 -13.43 -1.88
C ALA A 31 14.28 -13.28 -1.04
N ASP A 32 14.46 -12.18 -0.31
CA ASP A 32 15.67 -11.96 0.48
C ASP A 32 15.38 -11.19 1.76
N ARG A 33 15.16 -11.95 2.84
CA ARG A 33 14.92 -11.43 4.18
C ARG A 33 16.05 -10.52 4.67
N GLY A 34 17.30 -10.83 4.32
CA GLY A 34 18.45 -10.02 4.69
C GLY A 34 18.43 -8.65 4.02
N LYS A 35 18.10 -8.60 2.73
CA LYS A 35 17.90 -7.33 2.01
C LYS A 35 16.77 -6.50 2.61
N GLN A 36 15.66 -7.12 3.00
CA GLN A 36 14.55 -6.39 3.62
C GLN A 36 14.93 -5.82 4.99
N ALA A 37 15.62 -6.59 5.84
CA ALA A 37 16.11 -6.12 7.13
C ALA A 37 17.03 -4.89 6.97
N VAL A 38 18.01 -4.96 6.06
CA VAL A 38 18.91 -3.84 5.74
C VAL A 38 18.12 -2.65 5.18
N GLY A 39 17.10 -2.89 4.34
CA GLY A 39 16.23 -1.83 3.82
C GLY A 39 15.53 -1.04 4.92
N TYR A 40 14.99 -1.72 5.93
CA TYR A 40 14.37 -1.05 7.08
C TYR A 40 15.39 -0.29 7.93
N GLU A 41 16.54 -0.89 8.22
CA GLU A 41 17.61 -0.23 8.97
C GLU A 41 18.07 1.06 8.29
N LEU A 42 18.29 1.03 6.97
CA LEU A 42 18.69 2.19 6.17
C LEU A 42 17.61 3.27 6.18
N THR A 43 16.34 2.89 6.05
CA THR A 43 15.21 3.82 6.08
C THR A 43 15.14 4.53 7.43
N LEU A 44 15.20 3.78 8.52
CA LEU A 44 15.15 4.34 9.88
C LEU A 44 16.39 5.17 10.21
N THR A 45 17.57 4.77 9.72
CA THR A 45 18.81 5.54 9.87
C THR A 45 18.75 6.86 9.10
N ALA A 46 18.21 6.85 7.88
CA ALA A 46 18.01 8.05 7.08
C ALA A 46 17.05 9.03 7.76
N MET A 47 15.99 8.53 8.40
CA MET A 47 15.05 9.37 9.17
C MET A 47 15.70 10.01 10.42
N ARG A 48 16.75 9.40 10.97
CA ARG A 48 17.54 9.97 12.09
C ARG A 48 18.69 10.86 11.63
N THR A 49 18.93 10.94 10.32
CA THR A 49 20.04 11.71 9.74
C THR A 49 19.46 12.89 8.96
N PRO A 50 19.55 14.15 9.45
CA PRO A 50 18.85 15.30 8.86
C PRO A 50 19.08 15.51 7.36
N ARG A 51 20.28 15.17 6.86
CA ARG A 51 20.62 15.30 5.43
C ARG A 51 19.98 14.24 4.53
N LEU A 52 19.51 13.12 5.10
CA LEU A 52 18.97 11.96 4.37
C LEU A 52 17.45 11.81 4.52
N GLU A 53 16.84 12.49 5.50
CA GLU A 53 15.40 12.42 5.77
C GLU A 53 14.54 12.71 4.54
N GLY A 54 14.90 13.74 3.77
CA GLY A 54 14.19 14.12 2.54
C GLY A 54 14.13 13.00 1.50
N ARG A 55 15.22 12.23 1.37
CA ARG A 55 15.30 11.10 0.43
C ARG A 55 14.46 9.92 0.87
N ALA A 56 14.46 9.59 2.16
CA ALA A 56 13.62 8.53 2.72
C ALA A 56 12.13 8.84 2.52
N ARG A 57 11.72 10.09 2.79
CA ARG A 57 10.34 10.56 2.54
C ARG A 57 9.97 10.48 1.06
N GLN A 58 10.87 10.88 0.16
CA GLN A 58 10.62 10.81 -1.28
C GLN A 58 10.45 9.37 -1.76
N GLN A 59 11.29 8.44 -1.28
CA GLN A 59 11.19 7.02 -1.62
C GLN A 59 9.85 6.44 -1.17
N TYR A 60 9.43 6.72 0.06
CA TYR A 60 8.16 6.22 0.58
C TYR A 60 6.95 6.85 -0.13
N ALA A 61 7.03 8.14 -0.48
CA ALA A 61 6.01 8.81 -1.29
C ALA A 61 5.89 8.19 -2.70
N ALA A 62 7.00 7.81 -3.33
CA ALA A 62 7.00 7.12 -4.62
C ALA A 62 6.35 5.73 -4.52
N CYS A 63 6.62 4.97 -3.44
CA CYS A 63 5.96 3.69 -3.18
C CYS A 63 4.44 3.86 -3.07
N LEU A 64 3.99 4.81 -2.25
CA LEU A 64 2.56 5.11 -2.11
C LEU A 64 1.91 5.53 -3.44
N ALA A 65 2.57 6.35 -4.24
CA ALA A 65 2.07 6.79 -5.54
C ALA A 65 1.96 5.64 -6.56
N ALA A 66 2.91 4.70 -6.53
CA ALA A 66 2.89 3.52 -7.38
C ALA A 66 1.70 2.61 -7.02
N VAL A 67 1.50 2.31 -5.73
CA VAL A 67 0.36 1.51 -5.26
C VAL A 67 -0.96 2.21 -5.54
N GLU A 68 -1.05 3.52 -5.34
CA GLU A 68 -2.25 4.31 -5.68
C GLU A 68 -2.59 4.21 -7.16
N THR A 69 -1.59 4.32 -8.03
CA THR A 69 -1.76 4.24 -9.49
C THR A 69 -2.22 2.84 -9.91
N PHE A 70 -1.61 1.80 -9.33
CA PHE A 70 -2.02 0.42 -9.55
C PHE A 70 -3.48 0.18 -9.16
N LEU A 71 -3.87 0.58 -7.94
CA LEU A 71 -5.25 0.41 -7.45
C LEU A 71 -6.27 1.16 -8.31
N ARG A 72 -5.93 2.36 -8.79
CA ARG A 72 -6.77 3.12 -9.72
C ARG A 72 -6.96 2.36 -11.04
N GLY A 73 -5.88 1.83 -11.60
CA GLY A 73 -5.91 1.07 -12.85
C GLY A 73 -6.74 -0.21 -12.73
N VAL A 74 -6.51 -1.00 -11.68
CA VAL A 74 -7.25 -2.24 -11.42
C VAL A 74 -8.75 -1.97 -11.21
N ALA A 75 -9.09 -0.94 -10.42
CA ALA A 75 -10.48 -0.61 -10.16
C ALA A 75 -11.19 -0.09 -11.43
N ALA A 76 -10.51 0.72 -12.25
CA ALA A 76 -11.05 1.18 -13.53
C ALA A 76 -11.23 0.04 -14.54
N GLY A 77 -10.25 -0.86 -14.65
CA GLY A 77 -10.34 -2.06 -15.50
C GLY A 77 -11.47 -3.00 -15.08
N ALA A 78 -11.80 -3.04 -13.79
CA ALA A 78 -12.95 -3.78 -13.26
C ALA A 78 -14.31 -3.07 -13.43
N GLY A 79 -14.36 -1.88 -14.05
CA GLY A 79 -15.58 -1.07 -14.13
C GLY A 79 -16.05 -0.49 -12.79
N LEU A 80 -15.18 -0.40 -11.79
CA LEU A 80 -15.45 0.07 -10.43
C LEU A 80 -14.62 1.32 -10.09
N PRO A 81 -14.81 2.46 -10.79
CA PRO A 81 -14.01 3.64 -10.56
C PRO A 81 -14.12 4.12 -9.11
N LEU A 82 -12.97 4.37 -8.48
CA LEU A 82 -12.90 4.79 -7.09
C LEU A 82 -13.17 6.29 -6.93
N PRO A 83 -13.90 6.71 -5.87
CA PRO A 83 -14.11 8.11 -5.58
C PRO A 83 -12.81 8.82 -5.18
N ALA A 84 -12.81 10.16 -5.30
CA ALA A 84 -11.63 10.97 -5.04
C ALA A 84 -11.00 10.70 -3.66
N GLY A 85 -9.69 10.49 -3.66
CA GLY A 85 -8.89 10.23 -2.46
C GLY A 85 -9.07 8.84 -1.83
N GLU A 86 -9.95 7.99 -2.35
CA GLU A 86 -10.02 6.58 -1.94
C GLU A 86 -8.79 5.77 -2.39
N PRO A 87 -8.28 5.93 -3.63
CA PRO A 87 -7.04 5.24 -4.05
C PRO A 87 -5.86 5.53 -3.10
N ALA A 88 -5.68 6.80 -2.70
CA ALA A 88 -4.62 7.21 -1.79
C ALA A 88 -4.80 6.63 -0.36
N ARG A 89 -6.05 6.44 0.09
CA ARG A 89 -6.34 5.81 1.40
C ARG A 89 -6.03 4.32 1.35
N LEU A 90 -6.49 3.62 0.31
CA LEU A 90 -6.19 2.22 0.09
C LEU A 90 -4.70 1.97 -0.06
N ALA A 91 -3.98 2.81 -0.81
CA ALA A 91 -2.53 2.68 -0.99
C ALA A 91 -1.78 2.70 0.34
N ARG A 92 -2.12 3.63 1.25
CA ARG A 92 -1.52 3.67 2.59
C ARG A 92 -1.81 2.42 3.40
N TRP A 93 -3.03 1.90 3.33
CA TRP A 93 -3.41 0.69 4.05
C TRP A 93 -2.71 -0.56 3.49
N VAL A 94 -2.64 -0.69 2.16
CA VAL A 94 -1.93 -1.77 1.47
C VAL A 94 -0.45 -1.75 1.84
N VAL A 95 0.24 -0.61 1.70
CA VAL A 95 1.66 -0.50 2.03
C VAL A 95 1.91 -0.84 3.50
N ALA A 96 1.10 -0.32 4.42
CA ALA A 96 1.26 -0.63 5.84
C ALA A 96 1.06 -2.13 6.15
N THR A 97 0.12 -2.79 5.47
CA THR A 97 -0.14 -4.23 5.66
C THR A 97 1.01 -5.07 5.08
N VAL A 98 1.49 -4.71 3.89
CA VAL A 98 2.65 -5.36 3.26
C VAL A 98 3.90 -5.19 4.13
N ASP A 99 4.20 -3.98 4.62
CA ASP A 99 5.33 -3.75 5.52
C ASP A 99 5.23 -4.61 6.79
N GLY A 100 4.04 -4.74 7.37
CA GLY A 100 3.80 -5.62 8.51
C GLY A 100 4.02 -7.11 8.19
N ALA A 101 3.61 -7.57 7.01
CA ALA A 101 3.85 -8.94 6.56
C ALA A 101 5.35 -9.21 6.33
N VAL A 102 6.05 -8.27 5.70
CA VAL A 102 7.50 -8.37 5.45
C VAL A 102 8.27 -8.36 6.74
N LEU A 103 7.94 -7.48 7.69
CA LEU A 103 8.62 -7.44 8.98
C LEU A 103 8.40 -8.74 9.78
N GLN A 104 7.19 -9.30 9.75
CA GLN A 104 6.93 -10.62 10.33
C GLN A 104 7.79 -11.70 9.66
N LEU A 105 7.83 -11.75 8.33
CA LEU A 105 8.68 -12.68 7.58
C LEU A 105 10.17 -12.52 7.94
N VAL A 106 10.66 -11.29 8.07
CA VAL A 106 12.05 -11.02 8.47
C VAL A 106 12.33 -11.63 9.85
N VAL A 107 11.41 -11.50 10.80
CA VAL A 107 11.57 -12.01 12.17
C VAL A 107 11.40 -13.53 12.25
N THR A 108 10.33 -14.08 11.68
CA THR A 108 9.92 -15.47 11.88
C THR A 108 10.46 -16.41 10.80
N GLY A 109 10.64 -15.92 9.57
CA GLY A 109 10.94 -16.75 8.41
C GLY A 109 9.77 -17.55 7.87
N ASP A 110 8.57 -17.29 8.37
CA ASP A 110 7.37 -18.00 7.97
C ASP A 110 6.79 -17.37 6.69
N GLU A 111 7.20 -17.91 5.54
CA GLU A 111 6.69 -17.49 4.24
C GLU A 111 5.19 -17.80 4.09
N ALA A 112 4.72 -18.91 4.63
CA ALA A 112 3.32 -19.31 4.53
C ALA A 112 2.42 -18.31 5.26
N ALA A 113 2.77 -17.92 6.49
CA ALA A 113 2.05 -16.89 7.22
C ALA A 113 2.06 -15.54 6.50
N ALA A 114 3.16 -15.19 5.83
CA ALA A 114 3.23 -13.97 5.03
C ALA A 114 2.26 -14.02 3.84
N TYR A 115 2.20 -15.15 3.12
CA TYR A 115 1.23 -15.36 2.03
C TYR A 115 -0.22 -15.32 2.53
N GLU A 116 -0.54 -15.90 3.68
CA GLU A 116 -1.89 -15.85 4.26
C GLU A 116 -2.36 -14.40 4.53
N VAL A 117 -1.46 -13.53 5.03
CA VAL A 117 -1.73 -12.11 5.22
C VAL A 117 -2.00 -11.41 3.89
N LEU A 118 -1.22 -11.72 2.86
CA LEU A 118 -1.35 -11.14 1.52
C LEU A 118 -2.65 -11.56 0.82
N ASP A 119 -3.01 -12.84 0.91
CA ASP A 119 -4.27 -13.35 0.36
C ASP A 119 -5.48 -12.71 1.06
N THR A 120 -5.41 -12.56 2.38
CA THR A 120 -6.43 -11.83 3.15
C THR A 120 -6.52 -10.37 2.72
N LEU A 121 -5.38 -9.71 2.50
CA LEU A 121 -5.32 -8.33 2.03
C LEU A 121 -5.99 -8.18 0.65
N VAL A 122 -5.76 -9.11 -0.30
CA VAL A 122 -6.42 -9.08 -1.61
C VAL A 122 -7.94 -9.09 -1.46
N GLY A 123 -8.47 -10.04 -0.69
CA GLY A 123 -9.92 -10.15 -0.48
C GLY A 123 -10.49 -8.88 0.14
N ALA A 124 -9.82 -8.34 1.16
CA ALA A 124 -10.26 -7.15 1.86
C ALA A 124 -10.20 -5.89 0.97
N VAL A 125 -9.15 -5.72 0.15
CA VAL A 125 -9.04 -4.62 -0.83
C VAL A 125 -10.13 -4.73 -1.89
N ALA A 126 -10.38 -5.93 -2.42
CA ALA A 126 -11.44 -6.15 -3.41
C ALA A 126 -12.82 -5.76 -2.87
N THR A 127 -13.14 -6.20 -1.65
CA THR A 127 -14.38 -5.82 -0.95
C THR A 127 -14.47 -4.30 -0.80
N ARG A 128 -13.41 -3.65 -0.32
CA ARG A 128 -13.39 -2.21 -0.09
C ARG A 128 -13.53 -1.39 -1.38
N ILE A 129 -12.98 -1.86 -2.50
CA ILE A 129 -13.16 -1.25 -3.82
C ILE A 129 -14.63 -1.33 -4.24
N ARG A 130 -15.27 -2.51 -4.15
CA ARG A 130 -16.68 -2.70 -4.50
C ARG A 130 -17.61 -1.81 -3.68
N GLU A 131 -17.39 -1.74 -2.36
CA GLU A 131 -18.16 -0.88 -1.46
C GLU A 131 -17.98 0.61 -1.81
N SER A 132 -16.77 1.05 -2.14
CA SER A 132 -16.50 2.44 -2.45
C SER A 132 -17.13 2.87 -3.78
N ALA A 133 -17.12 1.99 -4.77
CA ALA A 133 -17.80 2.22 -6.05
C ALA A 133 -19.33 2.27 -5.85
N GLY A 134 -19.90 1.35 -5.07
CA GLY A 134 -21.33 1.35 -4.75
C GLY A 134 -21.78 2.57 -3.93
N ALA A 135 -20.97 3.01 -2.96
CA ALA A 135 -21.24 4.21 -2.17
C ALA A 135 -21.16 5.51 -2.98
N SER A 136 -20.39 5.54 -4.08
CA SER A 136 -20.33 6.68 -5.00
C SER A 136 -21.63 6.91 -5.78
N VAL A 137 -22.50 5.90 -5.86
CA VAL A 137 -23.82 5.99 -6.52
C VAL A 137 -24.89 6.52 -5.56
N ALA A 138 -24.69 6.41 -4.25
CA ALA A 138 -25.60 6.94 -3.24
C ALA A 138 -25.28 8.43 -2.95
N PRO A 139 -26.28 9.31 -2.75
CA PRO A 139 -26.04 10.71 -2.41
C PRO A 139 -25.30 10.82 -1.07
N ALA A 140 -24.10 11.40 -1.11
CA ALA A 140 -23.16 11.41 0.00
C ALA A 140 -23.56 12.39 1.13
N ALA A 141 -24.10 11.86 2.24
CA ALA A 141 -24.06 12.54 3.52
C ALA A 141 -22.65 12.40 4.10
N ARG A 142 -21.92 13.51 4.22
CA ARG A 142 -20.51 13.53 4.63
C ARG A 142 -20.40 13.47 6.16
N PRO A 143 -19.80 12.43 6.77
CA PRO A 143 -19.53 12.43 8.20
C PRO A 143 -18.36 13.38 8.53
N ALA A 144 -18.50 14.10 9.64
CA ALA A 144 -17.51 15.04 10.14
C ALA A 144 -16.22 14.29 10.53
N ARG A 145 -15.08 14.75 9.99
CA ARG A 145 -13.77 14.21 10.36
C ARG A 145 -13.46 14.56 11.82
N ARG A 146 -13.14 13.55 12.64
CA ARG A 146 -12.59 13.75 13.98
C ARG A 146 -11.18 14.36 13.84
N ARG A 147 -10.99 15.60 14.29
CA ARG A 147 -9.66 16.22 14.39
C ARG A 147 -8.87 15.50 15.48
N VAL A 148 -7.67 15.03 15.16
CA VAL A 148 -6.67 14.62 16.14
C VAL A 148 -5.97 15.90 16.64
N PRO A 149 -5.96 16.19 17.96
CA PRO A 149 -5.23 17.33 18.50
C PRO A 149 -3.73 17.22 18.22
N LYS A 150 -3.10 18.36 17.87
CA LYS A 150 -1.64 18.45 17.73
C LYS A 150 -0.98 18.14 19.10
N PRO A 151 0.08 17.31 19.16
CA PRO A 151 0.83 17.11 20.41
C PRO A 151 1.37 18.44 20.94
N ALA A 152 1.27 18.66 22.25
CA ALA A 152 1.86 19.83 22.90
C ALA A 152 3.39 19.76 22.81
N VAL A 153 4.02 20.86 22.41
CA VAL A 153 5.47 21.01 22.49
C VAL A 153 5.80 21.36 23.94
N PRO A 154 6.64 20.58 24.65
CA PRO A 154 7.06 20.94 26.00
C PRO A 154 7.94 22.20 25.97
N PRO A 155 7.89 23.07 27.01
CA PRO A 155 8.74 24.25 27.07
C PRO A 155 10.21 23.85 27.17
N GLU A 156 11.06 24.53 26.41
CA GLU A 156 12.52 24.41 26.52
C GLU A 156 12.96 24.84 27.94
N SER A 157 13.83 24.04 28.56
CA SER A 157 14.44 24.32 29.87
C SER A 157 15.77 25.02 29.70
#